data_AF-A0A2S5ST78-F1
#
_entry.id   AF-A0A2S5ST78-F1
#
_cell.length_a   1.000
_cell.length_b   1.000
_cell.length_c   1.000
_cell.angle_alpha   90.00
_cell.angle_beta   90.00
_cell.angle_gamma   90.00
#
_symmetry.space_group_name_H-M   'P 1'
#
loop_
_entity.id
_entity.type
_entity.pdbx_description
1 polymer ?
#
loop_
_entity_poly.entity_id
_entity_poly.type
_entity_poly.pdbx_seq_one_letter_code
_entity_poly.pdbx_strand_id
1 'polypeptide(L)'
;MGAEDAPPLDWREANDTVGQFQRGHIDVLRWEQANLKETPEPPAPAASLSLQTAADAVRRAWTAHLSLAGVQAQLGPALTEAVAQGRWMMVDPSMHRRVQGLGELLAVAREARQAWIQAVAARQGVGFHRESLIAAETAHELGRRMVQVGNWSRLQGAPASLALSEARMALQRAEYAQALAERELIRVLGLTGRHDHVALPDSLPALPDALIGPDAVDAHLQRLRAQLQRAEAMRAAPRTRMAYEAYRASHVLAAGYRDEILKTRELMAEEAVLRYNGMLKSVWDVLSETRQRFAAAAETVNAQRDFWLAEADLQWVLQGGEPASFVSLGGGGAAASAAPAH
;
A
#
# COMPACT_ATOMS: atom_id res chain seq x y z
N MET A 1 50.74 -4.49 -40.29
CA MET A 1 50.15 -3.22 -39.82
C MET A 1 48.84 -3.59 -39.14
N GLY A 2 48.87 -3.76 -37.82
CA GLY A 2 47.70 -4.12 -37.02
C GLY A 2 46.92 -2.86 -36.65
N ALA A 3 45.60 -2.92 -36.80
CA ALA A 3 44.69 -1.92 -36.23
C ALA A 3 44.64 -2.13 -34.72
N GLU A 4 45.04 -1.14 -33.94
CA GLU A 4 44.80 -1.10 -32.50
C GLU A 4 43.32 -0.77 -32.26
N ASP A 5 42.59 -1.72 -31.68
CA ASP A 5 41.27 -1.52 -31.10
C ASP A 5 41.37 -0.49 -29.98
N ALA A 6 40.74 0.66 -30.15
CA ALA A 6 40.55 1.62 -29.07
C ALA A 6 39.63 1.01 -27.99
N PRO A 7 39.97 1.11 -26.68
CA PRO A 7 39.13 0.56 -25.63
C PRO A 7 37.74 1.23 -25.61
N PRO A 8 36.66 0.49 -25.29
CA PRO A 8 35.32 1.05 -25.22
C PRO A 8 35.26 2.15 -24.16
N LEU A 9 34.71 3.30 -24.53
CA LEU A 9 34.57 4.47 -23.66
C LEU A 9 33.80 4.09 -22.38
N ASP A 10 34.43 4.21 -21.21
CA ASP A 10 33.75 4.00 -19.92
C ASP A 10 32.88 5.23 -19.60
N TRP A 11 31.68 5.20 -20.16
CA TRP A 11 30.71 6.27 -20.03
C TRP A 11 30.31 6.55 -18.57
N ARG A 12 30.56 5.63 -17.62
CA ARG A 12 30.30 5.86 -16.18
C ARG A 12 31.31 6.82 -15.57
N GLU A 13 32.60 6.63 -15.84
CA GLU A 13 33.67 7.54 -15.39
C GLU A 13 33.53 8.93 -16.03
N ALA A 14 33.15 8.98 -17.31
CA ALA A 14 32.82 10.22 -18.00
C ALA A 14 31.63 10.95 -17.33
N ASN A 15 30.68 10.20 -16.78
CA ASN A 15 29.52 10.76 -16.10
C ASN A 15 29.82 11.28 -14.71
N ASP A 16 30.67 10.58 -13.94
CA ASP A 16 31.15 11.07 -12.64
C ASP A 16 31.91 12.39 -12.80
N THR A 17 32.60 12.57 -13.92
CA THR A 17 33.28 13.82 -14.29
C THR A 17 32.27 14.91 -14.68
N VAL A 18 31.19 14.57 -15.40
CA VAL A 18 30.12 15.52 -15.76
C VAL A 18 29.27 15.92 -14.54
N GLY A 19 29.05 15.00 -13.60
CA GLY A 19 28.35 15.21 -12.34
C GLY A 19 29.10 16.12 -11.35
N GLN A 20 30.39 16.40 -11.57
CA GLN A 20 31.17 17.38 -10.81
C GLN A 20 30.90 18.84 -11.25
N PHE A 21 30.25 19.07 -12.41
CA PHE A 21 29.88 20.42 -12.85
C PHE A 21 28.55 20.86 -12.22
N GLN A 22 28.59 21.93 -11.41
CA GLN A 22 27.44 22.53 -10.68
C GLN A 22 26.25 23.04 -11.56
N ARG A 23 26.23 22.79 -12.88
CA ARG A 23 25.24 23.36 -13.81
C ARG A 23 24.57 22.34 -14.73
N GLY A 24 24.43 21.09 -14.29
CA GLY A 24 23.56 20.14 -14.99
C GLY A 24 22.09 20.58 -14.89
N HIS A 25 21.31 20.47 -15.97
CA HIS A 25 19.88 20.80 -15.96
C HIS A 25 19.09 20.01 -14.90
N ILE A 26 19.53 18.81 -14.52
CA ILE A 26 18.94 18.02 -13.43
C ILE A 26 19.28 18.59 -12.05
N ASP A 27 20.45 19.18 -11.86
CA ASP A 27 20.80 19.86 -10.60
C ASP A 27 20.06 21.18 -10.46
N VAL A 28 19.76 21.86 -11.57
CA VAL A 28 18.85 23.01 -11.59
C VAL A 28 17.43 22.57 -11.23
N LEU A 29 16.95 21.43 -11.71
CA LEU A 29 15.63 20.90 -11.33
C LEU A 29 15.58 20.42 -9.88
N ARG A 30 16.64 19.78 -9.36
CA ARG A 30 16.76 19.41 -7.93
C ARG A 30 16.87 20.64 -7.04
N TRP A 31 17.62 21.65 -7.47
CA TRP A 31 17.71 22.95 -6.79
C TRP A 31 16.38 23.70 -6.86
N GLU A 32 15.69 23.73 -8.00
CA GLU A 32 14.37 24.33 -8.15
C GLU A 32 13.33 23.59 -7.31
N GLN A 33 13.33 22.25 -7.25
CA GLN A 33 12.47 21.50 -6.32
C GLN A 33 12.76 21.83 -4.86
N ALA A 34 14.03 21.94 -4.47
CA ALA A 34 14.42 22.30 -3.11
C ALA A 34 14.17 23.79 -2.76
N ASN A 35 14.02 24.66 -3.76
CA ASN A 35 13.83 26.12 -3.60
C ASN A 35 12.47 26.64 -4.06
N LEU A 36 11.60 25.80 -4.64
CA LEU A 36 10.18 26.05 -4.74
C LEU A 36 9.70 26.14 -3.30
N LYS A 37 9.31 27.35 -2.87
CA LYS A 37 8.59 27.53 -1.60
C LYS A 37 7.45 26.52 -1.62
N GLU A 38 7.51 25.52 -0.75
CA GLU A 38 6.34 24.74 -0.39
C GLU A 38 5.24 25.77 -0.16
N THR A 39 4.24 25.79 -1.04
CA THR A 39 3.01 26.51 -0.72
C THR A 39 2.53 25.77 0.51
N PRO A 40 2.53 26.41 1.70
CA PRO A 40 2.22 25.69 2.92
C PRO A 40 0.87 25.05 2.69
N GLU A 41 0.86 23.72 2.65
CA GLU A 41 -0.38 22.96 2.61
C GLU A 41 -1.21 23.54 3.76
N PRO A 42 -2.45 24.01 3.50
CA PRO A 42 -3.26 24.60 4.56
C PRO A 42 -3.21 23.64 5.74
N PRO A 43 -2.93 24.14 6.97
CA PRO A 43 -2.61 23.27 8.09
C PRO A 43 -3.67 22.19 8.15
N ALA A 44 -3.24 20.94 7.97
CA ALA A 44 -4.15 19.80 8.02
C ALA A 44 -5.01 19.99 9.28
N PRO A 45 -6.35 19.90 9.17
CA PRO A 45 -7.23 20.11 10.31
C PRO A 45 -6.68 19.27 11.44
N ALA A 46 -6.32 19.91 12.55
CA ALA A 46 -5.50 19.30 13.59
C ALA A 46 -6.13 17.97 14.01
N ALA A 47 -5.54 16.87 13.56
CA ALA A 47 -6.05 15.55 13.86
C ALA A 47 -5.94 15.35 15.36
N SER A 48 -7.07 15.42 16.06
CA SER A 48 -7.11 15.30 17.52
C SER A 48 -6.84 13.88 17.99
N LEU A 49 -7.00 12.90 17.09
CA LEU A 49 -6.75 11.49 17.34
C LEU A 49 -5.69 10.94 16.39
N SER A 50 -4.63 10.38 16.95
CA SER A 50 -3.57 9.72 16.20
C SER A 50 -3.69 8.20 16.34
N LEU A 51 -3.64 7.50 15.20
CA LEU A 51 -3.75 6.04 15.06
C LEU A 51 -2.53 5.54 14.28
N GLN A 52 -1.37 5.53 14.95
CA GLN A 52 -0.08 5.20 14.32
C GLN A 52 0.07 3.70 14.01
N THR A 53 -0.70 2.85 14.68
CA THR A 53 -0.69 1.40 14.48
C THR A 53 -2.10 0.85 14.33
N ALA A 54 -2.22 -0.32 13.68
CA ALA A 54 -3.48 -1.07 13.66
C ALA A 54 -3.98 -1.39 15.08
N ALA A 55 -3.08 -1.58 16.04
CA ALA A 55 -3.45 -1.84 17.44
C ALA A 55 -4.11 -0.62 18.10
N ASP A 56 -3.72 0.60 17.74
CA ASP A 56 -4.40 1.83 18.20
C ASP A 56 -5.83 1.88 17.68
N ALA A 57 -6.04 1.54 16.40
CA ALA A 57 -7.36 1.45 15.81
C ALA A 57 -8.21 0.39 16.51
N VAL A 58 -7.67 -0.81 16.76
CA VAL A 58 -8.39 -1.88 17.48
C VAL A 58 -8.78 -1.44 18.89
N ARG A 59 -7.85 -0.88 19.66
CA ARG A 59 -8.15 -0.37 21.01
C ARG A 59 -9.24 0.70 20.95
N ARG A 60 -9.17 1.62 19.99
CA ARG A 60 -10.20 2.65 19.84
C ARG A 60 -11.56 2.05 19.50
N ALA A 61 -11.62 1.08 18.60
CA ALA A 61 -12.86 0.38 18.27
C ALA A 61 -13.46 -0.25 19.53
N TRP A 62 -12.67 -0.98 20.31
CA TRP A 62 -13.17 -1.59 21.55
C TRP A 62 -13.70 -0.57 22.57
N THR A 63 -13.11 0.63 22.67
CA THR A 63 -13.66 1.66 23.58
C THR A 63 -15.04 2.16 23.15
N ALA A 64 -15.39 2.07 21.86
CA ALA A 64 -16.72 2.39 21.38
C ALA A 64 -17.76 1.30 21.72
N HIS A 65 -17.31 0.06 21.94
CA HIS A 65 -18.14 -1.10 22.27
C HIS A 65 -18.06 -1.44 23.76
N LEU A 66 -18.85 -0.76 24.59
CA LEU A 66 -18.82 -0.88 26.06
C LEU A 66 -19.01 -2.33 26.57
N SER A 67 -19.75 -3.18 25.84
CA SER A 67 -19.94 -4.60 26.16
C SER A 67 -18.63 -5.40 26.15
N LEU A 68 -17.65 -4.99 25.35
CA LEU A 68 -16.38 -5.70 25.20
C LEU A 68 -15.42 -5.51 26.36
N ALA A 69 -15.65 -4.53 27.24
CA ALA A 69 -14.80 -4.31 28.41
C ALA A 69 -14.78 -5.53 29.35
N GLY A 70 -15.94 -6.16 29.56
CA GLY A 70 -16.05 -7.39 30.35
C GLY A 70 -15.34 -8.58 29.71
N VAL A 71 -15.43 -8.70 28.38
CA VAL A 71 -14.74 -9.74 27.60
C VAL A 71 -13.23 -9.59 27.72
N GLN A 72 -12.71 -8.36 27.61
CA GLN A 72 -11.29 -8.05 27.77
C GLN A 72 -10.78 -8.36 29.18
N ALA A 73 -11.58 -8.10 30.22
CA ALA A 73 -11.23 -8.45 31.59
C ALA A 73 -11.13 -9.97 31.80
N GLN A 74 -12.02 -10.75 31.18
CA GLN A 74 -11.99 -12.22 31.23
C GLN A 74 -10.83 -12.81 30.44
N LEU A 75 -10.47 -12.21 29.30
CA LEU A 75 -9.35 -12.64 28.46
C LEU A 75 -8.00 -12.33 29.12
N GLY A 76 -7.93 -11.26 29.90
CA GLY A 76 -6.73 -10.80 30.60
C GLY A 76 -5.84 -9.91 29.71
N PRO A 77 -5.01 -9.05 30.31
CA PRO A 77 -4.32 -7.97 29.60
C PRO A 77 -3.33 -8.47 28.53
N ALA A 78 -2.63 -9.58 28.79
CA ALA A 78 -1.64 -10.12 27.86
C ALA A 78 -2.28 -10.63 26.55
N LEU A 79 -3.40 -11.36 26.66
CA LEU A 79 -4.12 -11.87 25.50
C LEU A 79 -4.92 -10.77 24.81
N THR A 80 -5.52 -9.83 25.54
CA THR A 80 -6.16 -8.64 24.96
C THR A 80 -5.17 -7.83 24.11
N GLU A 81 -3.95 -7.58 24.62
CA GLU A 81 -2.93 -6.87 23.84
C GLU A 81 -2.43 -7.72 22.66
N ALA A 82 -2.29 -9.04 22.82
CA ALA A 82 -1.98 -9.92 21.69
C ALA A 82 -3.05 -9.83 20.59
N VAL A 83 -4.34 -9.76 20.96
CA VAL A 83 -5.43 -9.57 19.99
C VAL A 83 -5.34 -8.20 19.32
N ALA A 84 -5.11 -7.13 20.08
CA ALA A 84 -4.95 -5.79 19.52
C ALA A 84 -3.80 -5.73 18.50
N GLN A 85 -2.69 -6.42 18.79
CA GLN A 85 -1.52 -6.52 17.91
C GLN A 85 -1.69 -7.46 16.71
N GLY A 86 -2.80 -8.20 16.60
CA GLY A 86 -3.01 -9.14 15.50
C GLY A 86 -2.22 -10.45 15.68
N ARG A 87 -2.06 -10.91 16.92
CA ARG A 87 -1.46 -12.22 17.26
C ARG A 87 -2.54 -13.19 17.71
N TRP A 88 -3.58 -13.37 16.90
CA TRP A 88 -4.78 -14.09 17.34
C TRP A 88 -4.55 -15.58 17.53
N MET A 89 -3.53 -16.17 16.92
CA MET A 89 -3.17 -17.58 17.14
C MET A 89 -2.74 -17.89 18.58
N MET A 90 -2.42 -16.87 19.39
CA MET A 90 -2.18 -17.02 20.83
C MET A 90 -3.46 -17.32 21.62
N VAL A 91 -4.63 -16.95 21.09
CA VAL A 91 -5.93 -17.25 21.68
C VAL A 91 -6.32 -18.67 21.29
N ASP A 92 -6.39 -19.56 22.26
CA ASP A 92 -6.78 -20.96 22.00
C ASP A 92 -8.27 -21.04 21.61
N PRO A 93 -8.64 -21.80 20.55
CA PRO A 93 -10.03 -21.90 20.12
C PRO A 93 -11.02 -22.36 21.21
N SER A 94 -10.56 -23.10 22.22
CA SER A 94 -11.42 -23.50 23.36
C SER A 94 -11.90 -22.33 24.20
N MET A 95 -11.28 -21.15 24.10
CA MET A 95 -11.69 -19.94 24.81
C MET A 95 -13.03 -19.39 24.32
N HIS A 96 -13.44 -19.66 23.07
CA HIS A 96 -14.75 -19.24 22.55
C HIS A 96 -15.92 -19.82 23.36
N ARG A 97 -15.73 -20.98 24.00
CA ARG A 97 -16.74 -21.60 24.90
C ARG A 97 -16.70 -21.03 26.31
N ARG A 98 -15.55 -20.51 26.75
CA ARG A 98 -15.31 -20.04 28.13
C ARG A 98 -15.59 -18.55 28.29
N VAL A 99 -15.33 -17.77 27.24
CA VAL A 99 -15.46 -16.31 27.23
C VAL A 99 -16.57 -15.94 26.25
N GLN A 100 -17.76 -15.67 26.79
CA GLN A 100 -18.88 -15.18 25.98
C GLN A 100 -18.51 -13.84 25.34
N GLY A 101 -18.82 -13.66 24.06
CA GLY A 101 -18.49 -12.44 23.30
C GLY A 101 -17.07 -12.38 22.72
N LEU A 102 -16.24 -13.42 22.88
CA LEU A 102 -14.90 -13.46 22.27
C LEU A 102 -14.94 -13.33 20.74
N GLY A 103 -15.93 -13.95 20.09
CA GLY A 103 -16.14 -13.81 18.65
C GLY A 103 -16.40 -12.37 18.22
N GLU A 104 -17.21 -11.63 18.98
CA GLU A 104 -17.49 -10.20 18.73
C GLU A 104 -16.23 -9.34 18.95
N LEU A 105 -15.48 -9.60 20.01
CA LEU A 105 -14.21 -8.92 20.29
C LEU A 105 -13.22 -9.04 19.12
N LEU A 106 -13.07 -10.27 18.61
CA LEU A 106 -12.19 -10.59 17.48
C LEU A 106 -12.73 -10.01 16.16
N ALA A 107 -14.05 -10.03 15.94
CA ALA A 107 -14.68 -9.41 14.77
C ALA A 107 -14.44 -7.89 14.73
N VAL A 108 -14.67 -7.19 15.84
CA VAL A 108 -14.38 -5.74 15.95
C VAL A 108 -12.89 -5.45 15.75
N ALA A 109 -12.01 -6.29 16.31
CA ALA A 109 -10.57 -6.17 16.09
C ALA A 109 -10.18 -6.36 14.62
N ARG A 110 -10.80 -7.31 13.92
CA ARG A 110 -10.62 -7.56 12.49
C ARG A 110 -11.03 -6.35 11.66
N GLU A 111 -12.25 -5.88 11.86
CA GLU A 111 -12.83 -4.78 11.08
C GLU A 111 -11.99 -3.51 11.25
N ALA A 112 -11.63 -3.17 12.49
CA ALA A 112 -10.79 -2.00 12.78
C ALA A 112 -9.41 -2.11 12.13
N ARG A 113 -8.79 -3.29 12.17
CA ARG A 113 -7.49 -3.55 11.52
C ARG A 113 -7.59 -3.43 10.00
N GLN A 114 -8.59 -4.04 9.37
CA GLN A 114 -8.77 -3.98 7.93
C GLN A 114 -9.05 -2.55 7.45
N ALA A 115 -9.90 -1.80 8.16
CA ALA A 115 -10.18 -0.41 7.85
C ALA A 115 -8.92 0.47 8.01
N TRP A 116 -8.10 0.23 9.03
CA TRP A 116 -6.84 0.95 9.22
C TRP A 116 -5.83 0.66 8.11
N ILE A 117 -5.66 -0.62 7.74
CA ILE A 117 -4.78 -1.04 6.62
C ILE A 117 -5.20 -0.36 5.32
N GLN A 118 -6.50 -0.36 5.02
CA GLN A 118 -7.05 0.31 3.82
C GLN A 118 -6.79 1.82 3.83
N ALA A 119 -7.02 2.49 4.96
CA ALA A 119 -6.83 3.93 5.08
C ALA A 119 -5.36 4.34 4.94
N VAL A 120 -4.44 3.60 5.58
CA VAL A 120 -2.99 3.86 5.47
C VAL A 120 -2.49 3.60 4.04
N ALA A 121 -2.91 2.50 3.42
CA ALA A 121 -2.54 2.19 2.04
C ALA A 121 -3.01 3.28 1.06
N ALA A 122 -4.26 3.72 1.19
CA ALA A 122 -4.82 4.76 0.32
C ALA A 122 -4.08 6.10 0.50
N ARG A 123 -3.77 6.48 1.75
CA ARG A 123 -2.97 7.69 2.06
C ARG A 123 -1.57 7.61 1.45
N GLN A 124 -0.88 6.49 1.61
CA GLN A 124 0.46 6.29 1.05
C GLN A 124 0.44 6.34 -0.48
N GLY A 125 -0.58 5.73 -1.12
CA GLY A 125 -0.75 5.72 -2.57
C GLY A 125 -0.94 7.12 -3.20
N VAL A 126 -1.66 8.02 -2.52
CA VAL A 126 -1.86 9.41 -2.99
C VAL A 126 -0.53 10.14 -3.16
N GLY A 127 0.44 9.93 -2.26
CA GLY A 127 1.79 10.52 -2.37
C GLY A 127 2.47 10.15 -3.69
N PHE A 128 2.45 8.87 -4.07
CA PHE A 128 3.04 8.42 -5.33
C PHE A 128 2.29 8.92 -6.57
N HIS A 129 0.96 9.01 -6.52
CA HIS A 129 0.19 9.59 -7.63
C HIS A 129 0.44 11.09 -7.82
N ARG A 130 0.69 11.82 -6.74
CA ARG A 130 1.06 13.24 -6.78
C ARG A 130 2.42 13.45 -7.45
N GLU A 131 3.42 12.65 -7.08
CA GLU A 131 4.74 12.67 -7.71
C GLU A 131 4.69 12.30 -9.21
N SER A 132 3.86 11.29 -9.55
CA SER A 132 3.61 10.90 -10.94
C SER A 132 2.98 12.04 -11.77
N LEU A 133 2.08 12.83 -11.17
CA LEU A 133 1.49 14.01 -11.80
C LEU A 133 2.53 15.12 -12.04
N ILE A 134 3.39 15.42 -11.07
CA ILE A 134 4.45 16.43 -11.21
C ILE A 134 5.37 16.09 -12.39
N ALA A 135 5.78 14.81 -12.52
CA ALA A 135 6.58 14.35 -13.65
C ALA A 135 5.83 14.53 -15.00
N ALA A 136 4.53 14.23 -15.03
CA ALA A 136 3.70 14.37 -16.22
C ALA A 136 3.45 15.84 -16.62
N GLU A 137 3.29 16.76 -15.66
CA GLU A 137 3.15 18.20 -15.90
C GLU A 137 4.43 18.79 -16.47
N THR A 138 5.57 18.42 -15.88
CA THR A 138 6.90 18.85 -16.35
C THR A 138 7.13 18.39 -17.79
N ALA A 139 6.78 17.13 -18.09
CA ALA A 139 6.83 16.59 -19.43
C ALA A 139 5.91 17.42 -20.35
N HIS A 140 4.63 17.54 -20.03
CA HIS A 140 3.69 18.27 -20.88
C HIS A 140 4.13 19.71 -21.19
N GLU A 141 4.64 20.45 -20.20
CA GLU A 141 5.10 21.83 -20.39
C GLU A 141 6.31 21.92 -21.34
N LEU A 142 7.29 21.02 -21.21
CA LEU A 142 8.43 20.96 -22.13
C LEU A 142 7.95 20.72 -23.57
N GLY A 143 6.95 19.87 -23.75
CA GLY A 143 6.42 19.48 -25.06
C GLY A 143 5.63 20.60 -25.70
N ARG A 144 4.83 21.27 -24.89
CA ARG A 144 4.10 22.48 -25.29
C ARG A 144 5.07 23.55 -25.80
N ARG A 145 6.21 23.76 -25.11
CA ARG A 145 7.26 24.70 -25.56
C ARG A 145 7.91 24.25 -26.86
N MET A 146 8.22 22.96 -27.02
CA MET A 146 8.80 22.42 -28.27
C MET A 146 7.86 22.57 -29.46
N VAL A 147 6.55 22.39 -29.26
CA VAL A 147 5.54 22.66 -30.29
C VAL A 147 5.45 24.15 -30.60
N GLN A 148 5.48 25.01 -29.58
CA GLN A 148 5.40 26.46 -29.74
C GLN A 148 6.57 27.03 -30.55
N VAL A 149 7.79 26.52 -30.34
CA VAL A 149 8.98 26.95 -31.10
C VAL A 149 9.12 26.24 -32.45
N GLY A 150 8.20 25.35 -32.81
CA GLY A 150 8.16 24.65 -34.10
C GLY A 150 9.07 23.42 -34.21
N ASN A 151 9.76 23.04 -33.14
CA ASN A 151 10.63 21.85 -33.13
C ASN A 151 9.81 20.55 -33.16
N TRP A 152 8.61 20.57 -32.57
CA TRP A 152 7.69 19.43 -32.54
C TRP A 152 6.36 19.75 -33.23
N SER A 153 5.79 18.73 -33.85
CA SER A 153 4.38 18.73 -34.25
C SER A 153 3.46 18.50 -33.04
N ARG A 154 2.19 18.89 -33.15
CA ARG A 154 1.17 18.60 -32.12
C ARG A 154 1.05 17.10 -31.82
N LEU A 155 1.23 16.25 -32.84
CA LEU A 155 1.20 14.79 -32.68
C LEU A 155 2.36 14.29 -31.81
N GLN A 156 3.56 14.85 -31.97
CA GLN A 156 4.72 14.51 -31.13
C GLN A 156 4.54 14.94 -29.67
N GLY A 157 3.81 16.05 -29.42
CA GLY A 157 3.46 16.48 -28.05
C GLY A 157 2.28 15.72 -27.43
N ALA A 158 1.49 14.97 -28.22
CA ALA A 158 0.26 14.33 -27.76
C ALA A 158 0.46 13.30 -26.64
N PRO A 159 1.49 12.43 -26.65
CA PRO A 159 1.73 11.48 -25.55
C PRO A 159 1.94 12.15 -24.19
N ALA A 160 2.63 13.30 -24.14
CA ALA A 160 2.83 14.04 -22.89
C ALA A 160 1.52 14.66 -22.38
N SER A 161 0.67 15.16 -23.30
CA SER A 161 -0.68 15.63 -22.96
C SER A 161 -1.59 14.52 -22.46
N LEU A 162 -1.51 13.33 -23.05
CA LEU A 162 -2.24 12.15 -22.60
C LEU A 162 -1.78 11.73 -21.20
N ALA A 163 -0.47 11.60 -20.99
CA ALA A 163 0.11 11.21 -19.71
C ALA A 163 -0.29 12.17 -18.57
N LEU A 164 -0.32 13.48 -18.83
CA LEU A 164 -0.84 14.47 -17.88
C LEU A 164 -2.32 14.23 -17.54
N SER A 165 -3.14 13.98 -18.56
CA SER A 165 -4.58 13.77 -18.37
C SER A 165 -4.85 12.49 -17.57
N GLU A 166 -4.12 11.41 -17.86
CA GLU A 166 -4.19 10.16 -17.10
C GLU A 166 -3.71 10.33 -15.65
N ALA A 167 -2.60 11.03 -15.41
CA ALA A 167 -2.07 11.26 -14.08
C ALA A 167 -3.04 12.07 -13.21
N ARG A 168 -3.72 13.08 -13.78
CA ARG A 168 -4.79 13.84 -13.08
C ARG A 168 -5.95 12.95 -12.68
N MET A 169 -6.43 12.10 -13.59
CA MET A 169 -7.52 11.18 -13.29
C MET A 169 -7.11 10.13 -12.25
N ALA A 170 -5.87 9.66 -12.29
CA ALA A 170 -5.32 8.72 -11.30
C ALA A 170 -5.23 9.36 -9.90
N LEU A 171 -4.71 10.60 -9.80
CA LEU A 171 -4.66 11.32 -8.53
C LEU A 171 -6.06 11.57 -7.96
N GLN A 172 -7.01 12.04 -8.78
CA GLN A 172 -8.39 12.27 -8.34
C GLN A 172 -9.03 10.98 -7.80
N ARG A 173 -8.77 9.83 -8.44
CA ARG A 173 -9.26 8.53 -7.97
C ARG A 173 -8.61 8.13 -6.64
N ALA A 174 -7.31 8.36 -6.49
CA ALA A 174 -6.56 8.04 -5.28
C ALA A 174 -7.03 8.91 -4.10
N GLU A 175 -7.23 10.21 -4.30
CA GLU A 175 -7.73 11.13 -3.28
C GLU A 175 -9.16 10.77 -2.83
N TYR A 176 -10.03 10.42 -3.78
CA TYR A 176 -11.36 9.91 -3.45
C TYR A 176 -11.30 8.60 -2.65
N ALA A 177 -10.43 7.66 -3.04
CA ALA A 177 -10.23 6.40 -2.32
C ALA A 177 -9.68 6.63 -0.90
N GLN A 178 -8.74 7.55 -0.72
CA GLN A 178 -8.24 7.96 0.61
C GLN A 178 -9.38 8.51 1.48
N ALA A 179 -10.17 9.45 0.94
CA ALA A 179 -11.28 10.04 1.67
C ALA A 179 -12.34 9.00 2.06
N LEU A 180 -12.65 8.04 1.18
CA LEU A 180 -13.56 6.94 1.49
C LEU A 180 -13.00 6.01 2.58
N ALA A 181 -11.72 5.62 2.47
CA ALA A 181 -11.10 4.72 3.43
C ALA A 181 -10.98 5.34 4.82
N GLU A 182 -10.69 6.65 4.92
CA GLU A 182 -10.66 7.37 6.19
C GLU A 182 -12.07 7.45 6.82
N ARG A 183 -13.10 7.77 6.02
CA ARG A 183 -14.49 7.79 6.51
C ARG A 183 -14.95 6.42 6.99
N GLU A 184 -14.58 5.36 6.26
CA GLU A 184 -14.89 3.99 6.65
C GLU A 184 -14.19 3.60 7.96
N LEU A 185 -12.92 4.00 8.14
CA LEU A 185 -12.22 3.85 9.41
C LEU A 185 -12.94 4.59 10.54
N ILE A 186 -13.27 5.86 10.37
CA ILE A 186 -14.02 6.65 11.36
C ILE A 186 -15.35 5.97 11.72
N ARG A 187 -16.06 5.42 10.73
CA ARG A 187 -17.31 4.68 10.91
C ARG A 187 -17.12 3.41 11.74
N VAL A 188 -16.15 2.55 11.36
CA VAL A 188 -15.85 1.29 12.05
C VAL A 188 -15.38 1.53 13.49
N LEU A 189 -14.65 2.62 13.73
CA LEU A 189 -14.18 2.98 15.07
C LEU A 189 -15.25 3.67 15.95
N GLY A 190 -16.48 3.85 15.45
CA GLY A 190 -17.56 4.52 16.18
C GLY A 190 -17.29 6.01 16.44
N LEU A 191 -16.51 6.65 15.56
CA LEU A 191 -16.05 8.05 15.70
C LEU A 191 -16.91 9.05 14.93
N THR A 192 -17.89 8.57 14.16
CA THR A 192 -18.80 9.39 13.36
C THR A 192 -19.42 10.51 14.19
N GLY A 193 -19.32 11.75 13.70
CA GLY A 193 -19.85 12.95 14.38
C GLY A 193 -19.01 13.44 15.56
N ARG A 194 -17.92 12.75 15.92
CA ARG A 194 -16.94 13.21 16.93
C ARG A 194 -15.59 13.58 16.33
N HIS A 195 -15.20 12.89 15.26
CA HIS A 195 -14.00 13.15 14.49
C HIS A 195 -14.33 13.11 13.01
N ASP A 196 -13.87 14.11 12.27
CA ASP A 196 -13.97 14.15 10.80
C ASP A 196 -12.68 13.67 10.11
N HIS A 197 -11.57 13.71 10.86
CA HIS A 197 -10.24 13.31 10.40
C HIS A 197 -9.46 12.58 11.50
N VAL A 198 -8.53 11.70 11.10
CA VAL A 198 -7.60 10.99 11.98
C VAL A 198 -6.17 11.04 11.46
N ALA A 199 -5.19 11.17 12.35
CA ALA A 199 -3.78 11.12 11.97
C ALA A 199 -3.33 9.67 11.81
N LEU A 200 -2.90 9.31 10.60
CA LEU A 200 -2.40 7.99 10.22
C LEU A 200 -0.88 8.06 9.97
N PRO A 201 -0.15 6.93 9.96
CA PRO A 201 1.23 6.89 9.50
C PRO A 201 1.34 7.05 7.98
N ASP A 202 2.51 7.46 7.49
CA ASP A 202 2.76 7.73 6.07
C ASP A 202 2.91 6.46 5.22
N SER A 203 3.18 5.32 5.86
CA SER A 203 3.40 4.05 5.16
C SER A 203 2.88 2.83 5.93
N LEU A 204 2.51 1.79 5.19
CA LEU A 204 2.20 0.48 5.76
C LEU A 204 3.44 -0.14 6.45
N PRO A 205 3.24 -1.00 7.47
CA PRO A 205 4.32 -1.76 8.08
C PRO A 205 5.01 -2.67 7.05
N ALA A 206 6.33 -2.81 7.17
CA ALA A 206 7.13 -3.66 6.28
C ALA A 206 6.67 -5.13 6.32
N LEU A 207 6.69 -5.79 5.16
CA LEU A 207 6.35 -7.21 5.04
C LEU A 207 7.22 -8.06 6.00
N PRO A 208 6.64 -9.06 6.67
CA PRO A 208 7.40 -9.94 7.54
C PRO A 208 8.32 -10.86 6.72
N ASP A 209 9.50 -11.14 7.28
CA ASP A 209 10.47 -12.09 6.69
C ASP A 209 10.04 -13.54 6.89
N ALA A 210 9.30 -13.82 7.96
CA ALA A 210 8.81 -15.15 8.30
C ALA A 210 7.28 -15.21 8.26
N LEU A 211 6.75 -16.11 7.43
CA LEU A 211 5.33 -16.39 7.32
C LEU A 211 4.87 -17.42 8.36
N ILE A 212 3.57 -17.42 8.65
CA ILE A 212 2.92 -18.51 9.37
C ILE A 212 3.03 -19.77 8.51
N GLY A 213 3.75 -20.78 9.00
CA GLY A 213 3.95 -22.04 8.29
C GLY A 213 2.71 -22.94 8.25
N PRO A 214 2.64 -23.89 7.29
CA PRO A 214 1.47 -24.75 7.12
C PRO A 214 1.21 -25.62 8.35
N ASP A 215 2.26 -26.12 9.01
CA ASP A 215 2.13 -26.95 10.22
C ASP A 215 1.48 -26.19 11.37
N ALA A 216 1.77 -24.89 11.51
CA ALA A 216 1.16 -24.04 12.53
C ALA A 216 -0.32 -23.80 12.24
N VAL A 217 -0.67 -23.57 10.97
CA VAL A 217 -2.05 -23.43 10.50
C VAL A 217 -2.82 -24.72 10.74
N ASP A 218 -2.28 -25.87 10.35
CA ASP A 218 -2.90 -27.17 10.51
C ASP A 218 -3.09 -27.53 11.98
N ALA A 219 -2.08 -27.31 12.82
CA ALA A 219 -2.18 -27.53 14.26
C ALA A 219 -3.26 -26.65 14.91
N HIS A 220 -3.41 -25.40 14.47
CA HIS A 220 -4.47 -24.51 14.96
C HIS A 220 -5.85 -24.95 14.46
N LEU A 221 -5.98 -25.31 13.18
CA LEU A 221 -7.21 -25.81 12.58
C LEU A 221 -7.71 -27.08 13.29
N GLN A 222 -6.83 -28.01 13.65
CA GLN A 222 -7.23 -29.22 14.40
C GLN A 222 -7.81 -28.86 15.77
N ARG A 223 -7.16 -27.93 16.49
CA ARG A 223 -7.70 -27.42 17.77
C ARG A 223 -9.06 -26.77 17.59
N LEU A 224 -9.24 -25.92 16.57
CA LEU A 224 -10.51 -25.30 16.23
C LEU A 224 -11.59 -26.35 15.95
N ARG A 225 -11.32 -27.32 15.08
CA ARG A 225 -12.28 -28.38 14.70
C ARG A 225 -12.74 -29.21 15.90
N ALA A 226 -11.89 -29.40 16.91
CA ALA A 226 -12.26 -30.09 18.14
C ALA A 226 -13.26 -29.30 19.02
N GLN A 227 -13.41 -27.98 18.77
CA GLN A 227 -14.37 -27.12 19.48
C GLN A 227 -15.68 -26.92 18.71
N LEU A 228 -15.68 -27.15 17.40
CA LEU A 228 -16.81 -26.87 16.50
C LEU A 228 -17.76 -28.06 16.37
N GLN A 229 -19.01 -27.77 16.01
CA GLN A 229 -19.95 -28.81 15.61
C GLN A 229 -19.55 -29.43 14.28
N ARG A 230 -19.99 -30.67 14.01
CA ARG A 230 -19.55 -31.44 12.84
C ARG A 230 -19.73 -30.69 11.51
N ALA A 231 -20.85 -30.01 11.33
CA ALA A 231 -21.15 -29.25 10.10
C ALA A 231 -20.20 -28.04 9.92
N GLU A 232 -19.92 -27.30 10.98
CA GLU A 232 -19.01 -26.15 10.97
C GLU A 232 -17.56 -26.60 10.78
N ALA A 233 -17.15 -27.68 11.46
CA ALA A 233 -15.83 -28.28 11.31
C ALA A 233 -15.54 -28.75 9.88
N MET A 234 -16.57 -29.21 9.14
CA MET A 234 -16.44 -29.57 7.72
C MET A 234 -16.20 -28.35 6.82
N ARG A 235 -16.75 -27.18 7.16
CA ARG A 235 -16.55 -25.92 6.41
C ARG A 235 -15.24 -25.22 6.78
N ALA A 236 -14.76 -25.39 8.02
CA ALA A 236 -13.55 -24.75 8.52
C ALA A 236 -12.29 -25.12 7.71
N ALA A 237 -12.16 -26.39 7.30
CA ALA A 237 -10.99 -26.86 6.56
C ALA A 237 -10.82 -26.22 5.15
N PRO A 238 -11.80 -26.29 4.24
CA PRO A 238 -11.68 -25.63 2.93
C PRO A 238 -11.53 -24.10 3.08
N ARG A 239 -12.23 -23.48 4.05
CA ARG A 239 -12.10 -22.04 4.33
C ARG A 239 -10.68 -21.66 4.75
N THR A 240 -10.08 -22.43 5.65
CA THR A 240 -8.70 -22.22 6.10
C THR A 240 -7.72 -22.39 4.96
N ARG A 241 -7.92 -23.40 4.10
CA ARG A 241 -7.09 -23.61 2.91
C ARG A 241 -7.14 -22.40 1.98
N MET A 242 -8.33 -21.91 1.65
CA MET A 242 -8.48 -20.72 0.81
C MET A 242 -7.82 -19.48 1.42
N ALA A 243 -8.02 -19.23 2.72
CA ALA A 243 -7.41 -18.11 3.43
C ALA A 243 -5.87 -18.21 3.41
N TYR A 244 -5.34 -19.42 3.62
CA TYR A 244 -3.91 -19.67 3.63
C TYR A 244 -3.27 -19.57 2.24
N GLU A 245 -3.97 -20.00 1.21
CA GLU A 245 -3.56 -19.79 -0.19
C GLU A 245 -3.50 -18.29 -0.53
N ALA A 246 -4.53 -17.52 -0.17
CA ALA A 246 -4.54 -16.07 -0.36
C ALA A 246 -3.41 -15.37 0.42
N TYR A 247 -3.18 -15.75 1.68
CA TYR A 247 -2.09 -15.22 2.51
C TYR A 247 -0.70 -15.46 1.91
N ARG A 248 -0.41 -16.69 1.44
CA ARG A 248 0.88 -16.98 0.82
C ARG A 248 1.03 -16.31 -0.55
N ALA A 249 -0.01 -16.36 -1.39
CA ALA A 249 0.04 -15.77 -2.72
C ALA A 249 0.21 -14.25 -2.65
N SER A 250 -0.50 -13.56 -1.75
CA SER A 250 -0.35 -12.12 -1.53
C SER A 250 1.05 -11.76 -1.03
N HIS A 251 1.68 -12.56 -0.17
CA HIS A 251 3.06 -12.34 0.25
C HIS A 251 4.04 -12.43 -0.92
N VAL A 252 3.92 -13.49 -1.74
CA VAL A 252 4.78 -13.67 -2.93
C VAL A 252 4.63 -12.49 -3.88
N LEU A 253 3.40 -12.03 -4.12
CA LEU A 253 3.14 -10.85 -4.95
C LEU A 253 3.75 -9.60 -4.33
N ALA A 254 3.49 -9.31 -3.06
CA ALA A 254 3.99 -8.11 -2.40
C ALA A 254 5.54 -8.08 -2.35
N ALA A 255 6.17 -9.22 -2.07
CA ALA A 255 7.61 -9.38 -2.11
C ALA A 255 8.16 -9.18 -3.53
N GLY A 256 7.55 -9.79 -4.56
CA GLY A 256 7.96 -9.60 -5.96
C GLY A 256 7.83 -8.15 -6.43
N TYR A 257 6.76 -7.45 -6.06
CA TYR A 257 6.61 -6.02 -6.35
C TYR A 257 7.73 -5.18 -5.69
N ARG A 258 8.03 -5.43 -4.42
CA ARG A 258 9.06 -4.71 -3.66
C ARG A 258 10.47 -5.02 -4.16
N ASP A 259 10.79 -6.30 -4.33
CA ASP A 259 12.15 -6.79 -4.51
C ASP A 259 12.57 -6.92 -5.97
N GLU A 260 11.63 -7.07 -6.89
CA GLU A 260 11.92 -7.17 -8.32
C GLU A 260 11.46 -5.91 -9.05
N ILE A 261 10.15 -5.59 -8.99
CA ILE A 261 9.58 -4.52 -9.83
C ILE A 261 10.09 -3.15 -9.38
N LEU A 262 9.92 -2.79 -8.11
CA LEU A 262 10.29 -1.48 -7.60
C LEU A 262 11.80 -1.26 -7.69
N LYS A 263 12.62 -2.22 -7.24
CA LYS A 263 14.08 -2.13 -7.35
C LYS A 263 14.55 -2.00 -8.80
N THR A 264 13.96 -2.73 -9.73
CA THR A 264 14.28 -2.59 -11.17
C THR A 264 13.91 -1.21 -11.69
N ARG A 265 12.75 -0.66 -11.30
CA ARG A 265 12.32 0.70 -11.66
C ARG A 265 13.25 1.78 -11.10
N GLU A 266 13.73 1.60 -9.87
CA GLU A 266 14.70 2.50 -9.26
C GLU A 266 16.01 2.52 -10.04
N LEU A 267 16.55 1.33 -10.36
CA LEU A 267 17.73 1.20 -11.20
C LEU A 267 17.53 1.82 -12.59
N MET A 268 16.37 1.61 -13.22
CA MET A 268 16.05 2.20 -14.52
C MET A 268 16.00 3.73 -14.45
N ALA A 269 15.44 4.30 -13.38
CA ALA A 269 15.37 5.75 -13.17
C ALA A 269 16.76 6.36 -12.93
N GLU A 270 17.59 5.72 -12.11
CA GLU A 270 18.99 6.13 -11.87
C GLU A 270 19.79 6.09 -13.17
N GLU A 271 19.71 4.97 -13.90
CA GLU A 271 20.36 4.81 -15.21
C GLU A 271 19.84 5.83 -16.24
N ALA A 272 18.56 6.21 -16.17
CA ALA A 272 17.99 7.22 -17.06
C ALA A 272 18.63 8.60 -16.85
N VAL A 273 18.83 9.00 -15.60
CA VAL A 273 19.53 10.23 -15.23
C VAL A 273 20.98 10.19 -15.71
N LEU A 274 21.67 9.08 -15.47
CA LEU A 274 23.06 8.91 -15.88
C LEU A 274 23.20 9.03 -17.41
N ARG A 275 22.36 8.33 -18.17
CA ARG A 275 22.37 8.41 -19.64
C ARG A 275 21.95 9.77 -20.17
N TYR A 276 21.07 10.48 -19.47
CA TYR A 276 20.72 11.84 -19.83
C TYR A 276 21.93 12.78 -19.72
N ASN A 277 22.68 12.71 -18.61
CA ASN A 277 23.91 13.49 -18.42
C ASN A 277 24.96 13.18 -19.50
N GLY A 278 25.05 11.91 -19.92
CA GLY A 278 25.89 11.47 -21.04
C GLY A 278 25.34 11.79 -22.43
N MET A 279 24.23 12.54 -22.56
CA MET A 279 23.54 12.85 -23.82
C MET A 279 23.02 11.62 -24.60
N LEU A 280 22.86 10.48 -23.94
CA LEU A 280 22.38 9.21 -24.51
C LEU A 280 20.87 9.00 -24.35
N LYS A 281 20.24 9.72 -23.42
CA LYS A 281 18.79 9.77 -23.23
C LYS A 281 18.31 11.22 -23.21
N SER A 282 17.05 11.44 -23.56
CA SER A 282 16.43 12.75 -23.47
C SER A 282 15.83 13.00 -22.07
N VAL A 283 15.56 14.27 -21.73
CA VAL A 283 14.80 14.63 -20.51
C VAL A 283 13.45 13.90 -20.46
N TRP A 284 12.85 13.65 -21.62
CA TRP A 284 11.57 12.96 -21.75
C TRP A 284 11.62 11.51 -21.32
N ASP A 285 12.71 10.83 -21.62
CA ASP A 285 12.94 9.45 -21.18
C ASP A 285 13.08 9.41 -19.66
N VAL A 286 13.78 10.39 -19.07
CA VAL A 286 13.91 10.54 -17.61
C VAL A 286 12.53 10.75 -16.98
N LEU A 287 11.75 11.73 -17.45
CA LEU A 287 10.41 12.02 -16.90
C LEU A 287 9.45 10.83 -17.07
N SER A 288 9.53 10.11 -18.18
CA SER A 288 8.74 8.90 -18.40
C SER A 288 9.12 7.80 -17.41
N GLU A 289 10.42 7.59 -17.15
CA GLU A 289 10.87 6.59 -16.19
C GLU A 289 10.52 6.96 -14.75
N THR A 290 10.68 8.23 -14.36
CA THR A 290 10.27 8.76 -13.06
C THR A 290 8.78 8.51 -12.80
N ARG A 291 7.92 8.81 -13.78
CA ARG A 291 6.48 8.55 -13.68
C ARG A 291 6.16 7.06 -13.53
N GLN A 292 6.84 6.21 -14.30
CA GLN A 292 6.65 4.76 -14.24
C GLN A 292 7.13 4.17 -12.90
N ARG A 293 8.21 4.69 -12.32
CA ARG A 293 8.66 4.35 -10.96
C ARG A 293 7.59 4.66 -9.93
N PHE A 294 7.00 5.85 -9.95
CA PHE A 294 5.95 6.20 -8.98
C PHE A 294 4.66 5.41 -9.17
N ALA A 295 4.28 5.10 -10.41
CA ALA A 295 3.16 4.18 -10.67
C ALA A 295 3.43 2.78 -10.08
N ALA A 296 4.65 2.24 -10.25
CA ALA A 296 5.03 0.96 -9.67
C ALA A 296 5.09 1.00 -8.13
N ALA A 297 5.50 2.14 -7.54
CA ALA A 297 5.47 2.32 -6.09
C ALA A 297 4.03 2.29 -5.54
N ALA A 298 3.08 2.94 -6.22
CA ALA A 298 1.66 2.86 -5.85
C ALA A 298 1.11 1.43 -5.93
N GLU A 299 1.45 0.66 -6.96
CA GLU A 299 1.04 -0.76 -7.06
C GLU A 299 1.70 -1.64 -5.99
N THR A 300 2.94 -1.33 -5.60
CA THR A 300 3.62 -2.03 -4.50
C THR A 300 2.87 -1.83 -3.17
N VAL A 301 2.34 -0.61 -2.93
CA VAL A 301 1.49 -0.33 -1.76
C VAL A 301 0.20 -1.16 -1.80
N ASN A 302 -0.44 -1.28 -2.97
CA ASN A 302 -1.63 -2.13 -3.12
C ASN A 302 -1.31 -3.60 -2.81
N ALA A 303 -0.21 -4.14 -3.33
CA ALA A 303 0.20 -5.52 -3.06
C ALA A 303 0.50 -5.75 -1.56
N GLN A 304 1.16 -4.79 -0.90
CA GLN A 304 1.43 -4.85 0.53
C GLN A 304 0.15 -4.78 1.37
N ARG A 305 -0.81 -3.93 0.98
CA ARG A 305 -2.14 -3.87 1.59
C ARG A 305 -2.84 -5.22 1.50
N ASP A 306 -2.86 -5.83 0.32
CA ASP A 306 -3.55 -7.09 0.07
C ASP A 306 -2.98 -8.22 0.93
N PHE A 307 -1.66 -8.24 1.14
CA PHE A 307 -1.02 -9.14 2.10
C PHE A 307 -1.54 -8.94 3.53
N TRP A 308 -1.54 -7.72 4.03
CA TRP A 308 -2.00 -7.45 5.40
C TRP A 308 -3.49 -7.74 5.62
N LEU A 309 -4.31 -7.54 4.59
CA LEU A 309 -5.72 -7.94 4.62
C LEU A 309 -5.88 -9.46 4.63
N ALA A 310 -5.10 -10.18 3.82
CA ALA A 310 -5.13 -11.64 3.75
C ALA A 310 -4.62 -12.29 5.04
N GLU A 311 -3.64 -11.68 5.72
CA GLU A 311 -3.21 -12.10 7.05
C GLU A 311 -4.36 -11.95 8.07
N ALA A 312 -5.04 -10.80 8.10
CA ALA A 312 -6.18 -10.60 8.99
C ALA A 312 -7.33 -11.59 8.71
N ASP A 313 -7.59 -11.92 7.44
CA ASP A 313 -8.56 -12.93 7.04
C ASP A 313 -8.15 -14.34 7.52
N LEU A 314 -6.88 -14.73 7.32
CA LEU A 314 -6.37 -16.02 7.79
C LEU A 314 -6.51 -16.16 9.31
N GLN A 315 -6.13 -15.13 10.06
CA GLN A 315 -6.26 -15.13 11.51
C GLN A 315 -7.72 -15.22 11.97
N TRP A 316 -8.64 -14.55 11.26
CA TRP A 316 -10.08 -14.64 11.54
C TRP A 316 -10.62 -16.04 11.31
N VAL A 317 -10.28 -16.65 10.17
CA VAL A 317 -10.70 -18.00 9.80
C VAL A 317 -10.18 -19.04 10.79
N LEU A 318 -8.93 -18.88 11.25
CA LEU A 318 -8.33 -19.73 12.28
C LEU A 318 -9.04 -19.63 13.63
N GLN A 319 -9.76 -18.53 13.88
CA GLN A 319 -10.63 -18.37 15.04
C GLN A 319 -12.07 -18.84 14.82
N GLY A 320 -12.36 -19.52 13.70
CA GLY A 320 -13.70 -20.00 13.34
C GLY A 320 -14.55 -18.97 12.60
N GLY A 321 -14.01 -17.80 12.34
CA GLY A 321 -14.66 -16.73 11.61
C GLY A 321 -14.89 -17.04 10.13
N GLU A 322 -15.80 -16.28 9.53
CA GLU A 322 -16.08 -16.30 8.10
C GLU A 322 -15.94 -14.88 7.52
N PRO A 323 -14.93 -14.63 6.67
CA PRO A 323 -14.86 -13.41 5.88
C PRO A 323 -16.05 -13.34 4.91
N ALA A 324 -16.63 -12.15 4.71
CA ALA A 324 -17.67 -11.95 3.70
C ALA A 324 -17.14 -12.21 2.27
N SER A 325 -15.88 -11.87 2.05
CA SER A 325 -15.09 -12.23 0.87
C SER A 325 -13.62 -12.30 1.27
N PHE A 326 -12.85 -13.12 0.56
CA PHE A 326 -11.39 -13.11 0.66
C PHE A 326 -10.81 -12.00 -0.21
N VAL A 327 -9.61 -11.54 0.13
CA VAL A 327 -8.85 -10.60 -0.69
C VAL A 327 -8.73 -11.10 -2.13
N SER A 328 -9.15 -10.26 -3.07
CA SER A 328 -8.96 -10.51 -4.50
C SER A 328 -7.56 -10.10 -4.90
N LEU A 329 -6.74 -11.06 -5.32
CA LEU A 329 -5.35 -10.83 -5.74
C LEU A 329 -5.21 -10.49 -7.23
N GLY A 330 -6.34 -10.25 -7.92
CA GLY A 330 -6.35 -9.79 -9.30
C GLY A 330 -5.97 -8.32 -9.39
N GLY A 331 -4.91 -8.02 -10.13
CA GLY A 331 -4.38 -6.67 -10.35
C GLY A 331 -5.45 -5.67 -10.80
N GLY A 332 -5.33 -4.44 -10.28
CA GLY A 332 -6.33 -3.38 -10.38
C GLY A 332 -6.92 -3.19 -11.77
N GLY A 333 -8.25 -3.03 -11.82
CA GLY A 333 -8.95 -2.68 -13.06
C GLY A 333 -10.24 -3.44 -13.34
N ALA A 334 -11.01 -3.87 -12.34
CA ALA A 334 -12.43 -4.12 -12.53
C ALA A 334 -13.16 -3.80 -11.24
N ALA A 335 -14.07 -2.83 -11.32
CA ALA A 335 -15.03 -2.55 -10.27
C ALA A 335 -15.68 -3.85 -9.81
N ALA A 336 -15.43 -4.25 -8.56
CA ALA A 336 -16.34 -5.13 -7.87
C ALA A 336 -17.56 -4.28 -7.50
N SER A 337 -18.46 -4.11 -8.46
CA SER A 337 -19.86 -3.87 -8.16
C SER A 337 -20.31 -5.02 -7.27
N ALA A 338 -20.45 -4.75 -5.97
CA ALA A 338 -21.28 -5.56 -5.11
C ALA A 338 -22.67 -5.60 -5.75
N ALA A 339 -23.05 -6.74 -6.32
CA ALA A 339 -24.44 -6.99 -6.68
C ALA A 339 -25.25 -7.00 -5.38
N PRO A 340 -26.42 -6.34 -5.32
CA PRO A 340 -27.31 -6.49 -4.19
C PRO A 340 -27.86 -7.92 -4.22
N ALA A 341 -27.81 -8.59 -3.07
CA ALA A 341 -28.55 -9.84 -2.89
C ALA A 341 -30.05 -9.52 -3.01
N HIS A 342 -30.74 -10.27 -3.88
CA HIS A 342 -32.20 -10.36 -3.90
C HIS A 342 -32.65 -11.57 -3.08
#